data_AF-A0A9D8BI77-F1
#
_entry.id   AF-A0A9D8BI77-F1
#
_cell.length_a   1.000
_cell.length_b   1.000
_cell.length_c   1.000
_cell.angle_alpha   90.00
_cell.angle_beta   90.00
_cell.angle_gamma   90.00
#
_symmetry.space_group_name_H-M   'P 1'
#
loop_
_entity.id
_entity.type
_entity.pdbx_description
1 polymer ?
#
loop_
_entity_poly.entity_id
_entity_poly.type
_entity_poly.pdbx_seq_one_letter_code
_entity_poly.pdbx_strand_id
1 'polypeptide(L)'
;MKNTDLRTTGLEVIAGSVITIVLLALLPSLGMQNISASYFYEGDEPQTTTIPFAVDKRSDFLTVDISFSLNPLHVSDFIIGPDDCIEQLTVNGQDVAGVNGVCNMHPGHRIHLTNLRDENTMRIRIRDTGGTGGMQMRASWRDPVFIAILALLVCAMAWTGRRIIKLFGGSEEASWLPMILVAALLIRLGLAWHGGFGGDINMNRKWAQSVVAFGPAAAYTKQVDPEVMLPNYPPLSMLVFGSIGHVYKAFVSPEYDVDHPLYHIVIKLPAMLADLLTIIVIYALLIPVGKRRGALIAAALYALHPAIIHNSSIWGQTDALFSLFVLLTFLCMYRNRWIAAGASFSGAMLLKMQAIIVLPVVAAALLPRTKQWLLVAIGAAIFTIPVLLPFALGDAIDDVSHVYAHSVGFYSSLSSNAYNLWVMLYTRDTGLASGDIVWGFLSYRNIGLLLWVSVIALTLNAYFGAIHRDIASGGTTGMFMLSAAVIAYGFFLFNAEMHERYLFPAMSLGLPLLFTGRRGIILYLCASALFTLNLVSIVAFTDYDKWIVQDAFKTVPVIISTLQILVFVYICIHIRAYHRSLPEHRSFLQLTLHHAR
;
A
#
# COMPACT_ATOMS: atom_id res chain seq x y z
N MET A 1 10.96 -0.89 -31.09
CA MET A 1 9.57 -1.41 -31.08
C MET A 1 8.63 -0.31 -31.56
N LYS A 2 7.67 -0.63 -32.45
CA LYS A 2 6.67 0.35 -32.89
C LYS A 2 5.76 0.73 -31.70
N ASN A 3 5.19 1.94 -31.69
CA ASN A 3 4.30 2.42 -30.60
C ASN A 3 3.11 1.48 -30.32
N THR A 4 2.66 0.72 -31.32
CA THR A 4 1.61 -0.31 -31.21
C THR A 4 2.05 -1.51 -30.37
N ASP A 5 3.29 -2.00 -30.52
CA ASP A 5 3.81 -3.13 -29.73
C ASP A 5 3.95 -2.80 -28.24
N LEU A 6 4.24 -1.53 -27.91
CA LEU A 6 4.35 -1.08 -26.52
C LEU A 6 2.98 -1.04 -25.82
N ARG A 7 1.92 -0.63 -26.54
CA ARG A 7 0.55 -0.61 -25.99
C ARG A 7 0.01 -2.00 -25.73
N THR A 8 0.20 -2.93 -26.67
CA THR A 8 -0.23 -4.33 -26.51
C THR A 8 0.55 -5.00 -25.39
N THR A 9 1.87 -4.85 -25.35
CA THR A 9 2.70 -5.43 -24.28
C THR A 9 2.33 -4.88 -22.90
N GLY A 10 1.99 -3.58 -22.79
CA GLY A 10 1.53 -2.98 -21.54
C GLY A 10 0.20 -3.57 -21.04
N LEU A 11 -0.78 -3.74 -21.92
CA LEU A 11 -2.06 -4.38 -21.57
C LEU A 11 -1.88 -5.83 -21.14
N GLU A 12 -0.99 -6.57 -21.79
CA GLU A 12 -0.65 -7.94 -21.40
C GLU A 12 -0.04 -7.99 -19.99
N VAL A 13 0.84 -7.05 -19.62
CA VAL A 13 1.38 -6.97 -18.25
C VAL A 13 0.27 -6.74 -17.22
N ILE A 14 -0.68 -5.86 -17.51
CA ILE A 14 -1.82 -5.60 -16.61
C ILE A 14 -2.66 -6.87 -16.45
N ALA A 15 -3.04 -7.51 -17.56
CA ALA A 15 -3.84 -8.73 -17.54
C ALA A 15 -3.15 -9.83 -16.71
N GLY A 16 -1.84 -10.01 -16.89
CA GLY A 16 -1.09 -11.06 -16.20
C GLY A 16 -0.92 -10.79 -14.71
N SER A 17 -0.78 -9.52 -14.34
CA SER A 17 -0.77 -9.08 -12.95
C SER A 17 -2.12 -9.37 -12.29
N VAL A 18 -3.24 -9.02 -12.94
CA VAL A 18 -4.59 -9.33 -12.45
C VAL A 18 -4.80 -10.82 -12.23
N ILE A 19 -4.42 -11.66 -13.20
CA ILE A 19 -4.50 -13.13 -13.05
C ILE A 19 -3.70 -13.61 -11.84
N THR A 20 -2.47 -13.11 -11.68
CA THR A 20 -1.59 -13.48 -10.54
C THR A 20 -2.24 -13.15 -9.20
N ILE A 21 -2.87 -11.98 -9.09
CA ILE A 21 -3.54 -11.51 -7.86
C ILE A 21 -4.77 -12.34 -7.55
N VAL A 22 -5.60 -12.62 -8.56
CA VAL A 22 -6.78 -13.46 -8.40
C VAL A 22 -6.37 -14.84 -7.91
N LEU A 23 -5.35 -15.46 -8.50
CA LEU A 23 -4.85 -16.77 -8.08
C LEU A 23 -4.30 -16.74 -6.64
N LEU A 24 -3.58 -15.69 -6.25
CA LEU A 24 -3.10 -15.51 -4.87
C LEU A 24 -4.23 -15.31 -3.86
N ALA A 25 -5.26 -14.55 -4.23
CA ALA A 25 -6.43 -14.33 -3.39
C ALA A 25 -7.30 -15.59 -3.23
N LEU A 26 -7.25 -16.51 -4.20
CA LEU A 26 -7.93 -17.81 -4.12
C LEU A 26 -7.22 -18.79 -3.18
N LEU A 27 -5.89 -18.75 -3.04
CA LEU A 27 -5.15 -19.75 -2.25
C LEU A 27 -5.72 -20.01 -0.83
N PRO A 28 -6.08 -18.98 -0.04
CA PRO A 28 -6.63 -19.21 1.28
C PRO A 28 -8.15 -19.48 1.26
N SER A 29 -8.85 -19.22 0.15
CA SER A 29 -10.25 -19.60 -0.04
C SER A 29 -10.43 -21.09 -0.37
N LEU A 30 -9.33 -21.80 -0.67
CA LEU A 30 -9.35 -23.24 -0.97
C LEU A 30 -9.51 -24.13 0.26
N GLY A 31 -9.22 -23.58 1.46
CA GLY A 31 -9.41 -24.27 2.73
C GLY A 31 -10.84 -24.14 3.26
N MET A 32 -11.08 -24.73 4.43
CA MET A 32 -12.31 -24.56 5.18
C MET A 32 -12.47 -23.12 5.65
N GLN A 33 -13.70 -22.61 5.58
CA GLN A 33 -14.09 -21.28 6.04
C GLN A 33 -15.01 -21.40 7.26
N ASN A 34 -15.18 -20.30 8.01
CA ASN A 34 -16.07 -20.23 9.18
C ASN A 34 -15.89 -21.37 10.19
N ILE A 35 -14.64 -21.79 10.41
CA ILE A 35 -14.33 -22.93 11.28
C ILE A 35 -14.67 -22.55 12.72
N SER A 36 -15.69 -23.19 13.28
CA SER A 36 -15.91 -23.23 14.73
C SER A 36 -15.65 -24.65 15.23
N ALA A 37 -14.89 -24.76 16.31
CA ALA A 37 -14.62 -26.03 16.94
C ALA A 37 -15.12 -25.99 18.39
N SER A 38 -15.71 -27.08 18.83
CA SER A 38 -15.94 -27.35 20.23
C SER A 38 -15.31 -28.69 20.61
N TYR A 39 -14.79 -28.78 21.82
CA TYR A 39 -14.22 -30.01 22.33
C TYR A 39 -14.77 -30.32 23.71
N PHE A 40 -14.88 -31.60 24.03
CA PHE A 40 -15.27 -32.08 25.36
C PHE A 40 -14.69 -33.47 25.62
N TYR A 41 -14.40 -33.72 26.88
CA TYR A 41 -14.15 -35.07 27.37
C TYR A 41 -15.48 -35.75 27.73
N GLU A 42 -15.54 -37.08 27.69
CA GLU A 42 -16.76 -37.79 28.09
C GLU A 42 -17.20 -37.40 29.51
N GLY A 43 -18.40 -36.82 29.61
CA GLY A 43 -18.99 -36.34 30.87
C GLY A 43 -18.83 -34.84 31.14
N ASP A 44 -18.01 -34.12 30.36
CA ASP A 44 -17.80 -32.66 30.49
C ASP A 44 -18.72 -31.85 29.55
N GLU A 45 -18.93 -30.58 29.88
CA GLU A 45 -19.61 -29.64 28.97
C GLU A 45 -18.69 -29.22 27.80
N PRO A 46 -19.24 -29.02 26.58
CA PRO A 46 -18.49 -28.53 25.42
C PRO A 46 -17.83 -27.18 25.64
N GLN A 47 -16.54 -27.09 25.31
CA GLN A 47 -15.78 -25.85 25.30
C GLN A 47 -15.47 -25.41 23.87
N THR A 48 -15.73 -24.15 23.55
CA THR A 48 -15.42 -23.57 22.23
C THR A 48 -13.93 -23.29 22.11
N THR A 49 -13.35 -23.63 20.96
CA THR A 49 -11.94 -23.43 20.64
C THR A 49 -11.73 -23.09 19.16
N THR A 50 -10.50 -22.77 18.78
CA THR A 50 -10.07 -22.61 17.37
C THR A 50 -9.01 -23.65 17.04
N ILE A 51 -8.92 -24.06 15.78
CA ILE A 51 -7.91 -25.02 15.31
C ILE A 51 -6.70 -24.23 14.77
N PRO A 52 -5.45 -24.58 15.13
CA PRO A 52 -5.05 -25.69 15.99
C PRO A 52 -5.19 -25.39 17.48
N PHE A 53 -5.44 -26.43 18.28
CA PHE A 53 -5.44 -26.35 19.75
C PHE A 53 -4.71 -27.52 20.39
N ALA A 54 -4.31 -27.33 21.65
CA ALA A 54 -3.77 -28.35 22.53
C ALA A 54 -4.46 -28.25 23.90
N VAL A 55 -4.73 -29.40 24.53
CA VAL A 55 -5.45 -29.54 25.79
C VAL A 55 -4.75 -30.59 26.66
N ASP A 56 -4.71 -30.34 27.96
CA ASP A 56 -4.21 -31.35 28.91
C ASP A 56 -5.20 -32.51 29.02
N LYS A 57 -4.68 -33.72 29.19
CA LYS A 57 -5.47 -34.94 29.38
C LYS A 57 -6.40 -34.82 30.60
N ARG A 58 -7.69 -35.13 30.41
CA ARG A 58 -8.67 -35.25 31.50
C ARG A 58 -9.47 -36.55 31.48
N SER A 59 -9.65 -37.17 30.32
CA SER A 59 -10.33 -38.46 30.16
C SER A 59 -9.67 -39.26 29.02
N ASP A 60 -10.08 -40.52 28.86
CA ASP A 60 -9.56 -41.42 27.82
C ASP A 60 -10.06 -41.06 26.41
N PHE A 61 -11.16 -40.30 26.31
CA PHE A 61 -11.75 -39.89 25.05
C PHE A 61 -12.00 -38.39 24.99
N LEU A 62 -11.45 -37.77 23.95
CA LEU A 62 -11.68 -36.39 23.56
C LEU A 62 -12.55 -36.38 22.31
N THR A 63 -13.72 -35.74 22.38
CA THR A 63 -14.56 -35.51 21.21
C THR A 63 -14.39 -34.08 20.73
N VAL A 64 -14.23 -33.91 19.42
CA VAL A 64 -14.10 -32.61 18.76
C VAL A 64 -15.17 -32.51 17.69
N ASP A 65 -16.04 -31.53 17.83
CA ASP A 65 -17.07 -31.18 16.85
C ASP A 65 -16.62 -29.91 16.12
N ILE A 66 -16.63 -29.96 14.78
CA ILE A 66 -16.16 -28.90 13.92
C ILE A 66 -17.26 -28.56 12.93
N SER A 67 -17.70 -27.30 12.93
CA SER A 67 -18.56 -26.76 11.89
C SER A 67 -17.71 -25.90 10.97
N PHE A 68 -17.85 -26.10 9.67
CA PHE A 68 -17.09 -25.36 8.66
C PHE A 68 -17.88 -25.25 7.37
N SER A 69 -17.52 -24.27 6.53
CA SER A 69 -18.05 -24.15 5.18
C SER A 69 -16.98 -24.35 4.11
N LEU A 70 -17.38 -24.87 2.95
CA LEU A 70 -16.50 -25.05 1.80
C LEU A 70 -17.03 -24.31 0.57
N ASN A 71 -16.15 -23.53 -0.04
CA ASN A 71 -16.44 -22.83 -1.28
C ASN A 71 -16.60 -23.81 -2.46
N PRO A 72 -17.29 -23.43 -3.55
CA PRO A 72 -17.40 -24.27 -4.75
C PRO A 72 -16.07 -24.72 -5.34
N LEU A 73 -15.02 -23.90 -5.17
CA LEU A 73 -13.63 -24.23 -5.48
C LEU A 73 -12.85 -24.41 -4.17
N HIS A 74 -12.66 -25.66 -3.74
CA HIS A 74 -11.93 -26.05 -2.53
C HIS A 74 -10.96 -27.21 -2.80
N VAL A 75 -10.00 -27.44 -1.90
CA VAL A 75 -9.20 -28.66 -1.93
C VAL A 75 -10.05 -29.86 -1.52
N SER A 76 -9.83 -31.00 -2.17
CA SER A 76 -10.44 -32.27 -1.79
C SER A 76 -9.66 -33.00 -0.68
N ASP A 77 -8.36 -32.76 -0.58
CA ASP A 77 -7.49 -33.38 0.41
C ASP A 77 -7.21 -32.44 1.58
N PHE A 78 -7.51 -32.91 2.79
CA PHE A 78 -7.10 -32.25 4.04
C PHE A 78 -6.12 -33.14 4.79
N ILE A 79 -5.26 -32.53 5.61
CA ILE A 79 -4.37 -33.22 6.54
C ILE A 79 -4.89 -32.95 7.94
N ILE A 80 -5.20 -33.99 8.68
CA ILE A 80 -5.53 -33.95 10.10
C ILE A 80 -4.37 -34.55 10.91
N GLY A 81 -4.05 -33.94 12.04
CA GLY A 81 -3.00 -34.41 12.93
C GLY A 81 -3.42 -34.21 14.39
N PRO A 82 -4.24 -35.11 14.95
CA PRO A 82 -4.34 -35.23 16.39
C PRO A 82 -3.06 -35.82 16.98
N ASP A 83 -2.76 -35.53 18.24
CA ASP A 83 -1.60 -36.12 18.95
C ASP A 83 -1.77 -37.64 19.14
N ASP A 84 -3.03 -38.09 19.19
CA ASP A 84 -3.44 -39.44 19.57
C ASP A 84 -4.22 -40.20 18.48
N CYS A 85 -4.82 -41.34 18.86
CA CYS A 85 -5.56 -42.23 17.96
C CYS A 85 -6.95 -41.69 17.60
N ILE A 86 -7.29 -41.63 16.31
CA ILE A 86 -8.68 -41.40 15.89
C ILE A 86 -9.46 -42.70 16.03
N GLU A 87 -10.44 -42.74 16.91
CA GLU A 87 -11.36 -43.88 17.03
C GLU A 87 -12.45 -43.79 15.97
N GLN A 88 -13.02 -42.60 15.78
CA GLN A 88 -14.06 -42.36 14.79
C GLN A 88 -13.94 -40.96 14.20
N LEU A 89 -14.04 -40.87 12.87
CA LEU A 89 -14.16 -39.62 12.13
C LEU A 89 -15.41 -39.68 11.24
N THR A 90 -16.36 -38.79 11.49
CA THR A 90 -17.56 -38.63 10.66
C THR A 90 -17.64 -37.21 10.08
N VAL A 91 -18.14 -37.10 8.86
CA VAL A 91 -18.47 -35.82 8.21
C VAL A 91 -19.92 -35.90 7.75
N ASN A 92 -20.75 -34.94 8.17
CA ASN A 92 -22.20 -34.93 7.95
C ASN A 92 -22.87 -36.26 8.32
N GLY A 93 -22.39 -36.90 9.39
CA GLY A 93 -22.88 -38.20 9.87
C GLY A 93 -22.40 -39.42 9.09
N GLN A 94 -21.54 -39.28 8.09
CA GLN A 94 -20.94 -40.40 7.35
C GLN A 94 -19.49 -40.64 7.77
N ASP A 95 -19.12 -41.91 7.99
CA ASP A 95 -17.75 -42.28 8.34
C ASP A 95 -16.77 -41.97 7.19
N VAL A 96 -15.63 -41.39 7.54
CA VAL A 96 -14.56 -41.12 6.59
C VAL A 96 -13.65 -42.34 6.50
N ALA A 97 -13.58 -42.94 5.30
CA ALA A 97 -12.85 -44.17 5.08
C ALA A 97 -11.33 -44.00 5.31
N GLY A 98 -10.71 -45.02 5.91
CA GLY A 98 -9.25 -45.13 6.04
C GLY A 98 -8.62 -44.40 7.24
N VAL A 99 -9.43 -43.82 8.12
CA VAL A 99 -8.96 -42.96 9.23
C VAL A 99 -9.33 -43.50 10.61
N ASN A 100 -10.34 -44.36 10.71
CA ASN A 100 -10.76 -44.98 11.97
C ASN A 100 -9.71 -46.00 12.44
N GLY A 101 -9.29 -45.90 13.70
CA GLY A 101 -8.28 -46.75 14.33
C GLY A 101 -6.83 -46.37 14.03
N VAL A 102 -6.57 -45.23 13.39
CA VAL A 102 -5.21 -44.78 13.06
C VAL A 102 -4.60 -43.99 14.23
N CYS A 103 -3.41 -44.40 14.66
CA CYS A 103 -2.61 -43.80 15.73
C CYS A 103 -1.29 -43.22 15.18
N ASN A 104 -0.55 -42.44 16.00
CA ASN A 104 0.74 -41.85 15.66
C ASN A 104 0.69 -40.97 14.41
N MET A 105 -0.19 -39.97 14.43
CA MET A 105 -0.53 -39.13 13.28
C MET A 105 0.51 -38.01 13.02
N HIS A 106 1.80 -38.22 13.32
CA HIS A 106 2.85 -37.26 12.96
C HIS A 106 3.52 -37.65 11.62
N PRO A 107 3.56 -36.76 10.61
CA PRO A 107 3.25 -35.31 10.62
C PRO A 107 1.80 -34.93 10.18
N GLY A 108 0.88 -35.90 10.12
CA GLY A 108 -0.55 -35.73 9.82
C GLY A 108 -1.03 -36.78 8.82
N HIS A 109 -2.28 -37.24 8.95
CA HIS A 109 -2.92 -38.17 8.01
C HIS A 109 -3.83 -37.44 7.03
N ARG A 110 -3.83 -37.89 5.78
CA ARG A 110 -4.63 -37.28 4.73
C ARG A 110 -6.04 -37.85 4.74
N ILE A 111 -7.03 -36.98 4.72
CA ILE A 111 -8.44 -37.33 4.52
C ILE A 111 -8.92 -36.75 3.19
N HIS A 112 -9.74 -37.52 2.49
CA HIS A 112 -10.31 -37.12 1.22
C HIS A 112 -11.78 -36.74 1.43
N LEU A 113 -12.08 -35.46 1.27
CA LEU A 113 -13.39 -34.87 1.45
C LEU A 113 -13.90 -34.39 0.08
N THR A 114 -14.61 -35.27 -0.62
CA THR A 114 -15.23 -34.95 -1.92
C THR A 114 -16.71 -34.68 -1.78
N ASN A 115 -17.24 -33.81 -2.65
CA ASN A 115 -18.67 -33.49 -2.77
C ASN A 115 -19.29 -32.76 -1.56
N LEU A 116 -18.45 -32.15 -0.71
CA LEU A 116 -18.93 -31.24 0.32
C LEU A 116 -19.16 -29.86 -0.29
N ARG A 117 -20.28 -29.22 0.06
CA ARG A 117 -20.62 -27.84 -0.32
C ARG A 117 -21.25 -27.16 0.87
N ASP A 118 -21.21 -25.83 0.89
CA ASP A 118 -21.89 -25.01 1.89
C ASP A 118 -21.46 -25.40 3.32
N GLU A 119 -22.38 -25.48 4.28
CA GLU A 119 -22.09 -25.86 5.67
C GLU A 119 -21.93 -27.36 5.86
N ASN A 120 -20.90 -27.74 6.59
CA ASN A 120 -20.54 -29.12 6.88
C ASN A 120 -20.17 -29.26 8.36
N THR A 121 -20.47 -30.43 8.92
CA THR A 121 -20.13 -30.79 10.30
C THR A 121 -19.20 -31.98 10.29
N MET A 122 -18.15 -31.93 11.10
CA MET A 122 -17.20 -33.02 11.28
C MET A 122 -17.08 -33.34 12.76
N ARG A 123 -17.27 -34.60 13.12
CA ARG A 123 -17.11 -35.09 14.49
C ARG A 123 -15.97 -36.09 14.53
N ILE A 124 -15.04 -35.84 15.44
CA ILE A 124 -13.83 -36.65 15.63
C ILE A 124 -13.80 -37.13 17.08
N ARG A 125 -13.79 -38.44 17.28
CA ARG A 125 -13.55 -39.06 18.58
C ARG A 125 -12.11 -39.55 18.63
N ILE A 126 -11.33 -38.95 19.52
CA ILE A 126 -9.91 -39.21 19.71
C ILE A 126 -9.74 -39.99 21.01
N ARG A 127 -9.04 -41.11 20.97
CA ARG A 127 -8.66 -41.88 22.15
C ARG A 127 -7.28 -41.42 22.62
N ASP A 128 -7.23 -40.74 23.76
CA ASP A 128 -6.02 -40.19 24.36
C ASP A 128 -5.13 -41.31 24.93
N THR A 129 -3.93 -41.46 24.38
CA THR A 129 -2.94 -42.47 24.79
C THR A 129 -1.84 -41.92 25.71
N GLY A 130 -1.96 -40.66 26.12
CA GLY A 130 -1.07 -39.93 27.02
C GLY A 130 -0.29 -38.82 26.32
N GLY A 131 -0.22 -37.63 26.93
CA GLY A 131 0.41 -36.45 26.34
C GLY A 131 -0.50 -35.23 26.47
N THR A 132 -0.20 -34.18 25.70
CA THR A 132 -1.12 -33.05 25.51
C THR A 132 -1.99 -33.38 24.30
N GLY A 133 -3.24 -33.76 24.53
CA GLY A 133 -4.21 -33.95 23.45
C GLY A 133 -4.37 -32.68 22.61
N GLY A 134 -4.90 -32.81 21.40
CA GLY A 134 -5.06 -31.66 20.53
C GLY A 134 -5.35 -32.05 19.10
N MET A 135 -5.56 -31.03 18.27
CA MET A 135 -5.85 -31.25 16.86
C MET A 135 -5.29 -30.13 16.00
N GLN A 136 -4.70 -30.54 14.88
CA GLN A 136 -4.35 -29.66 13.78
C GLN A 136 -5.07 -30.13 12.52
N MET A 137 -5.55 -29.19 11.72
CA MET A 137 -6.12 -29.50 10.42
C MET A 137 -5.70 -28.44 9.40
N ARG A 138 -5.36 -28.87 8.18
CA ARG A 138 -4.94 -27.98 7.09
C ARG A 138 -5.28 -28.56 5.71
N ALA A 139 -5.39 -27.70 4.71
CA ALA A 139 -5.41 -28.12 3.31
C ALA A 139 -4.12 -28.89 2.95
N SER A 140 -4.25 -29.97 2.19
CA SER A 140 -3.11 -30.71 1.67
C SER A 140 -2.44 -29.91 0.55
N TRP A 141 -1.14 -29.63 0.71
CA TRP A 141 -0.33 -29.03 -0.37
C TRP A 141 -0.15 -29.97 -1.58
N ARG A 142 -0.53 -31.25 -1.43
CA ARG A 142 -0.53 -32.25 -2.51
C ARG A 142 -1.88 -32.38 -3.22
N ASP A 143 -2.87 -31.59 -2.81
CA ASP A 143 -4.18 -31.60 -3.46
C ASP A 143 -4.08 -31.13 -4.93
N PRO A 144 -4.76 -31.78 -5.88
CA PRO A 144 -4.70 -31.40 -7.29
C PRO A 144 -5.15 -29.96 -7.58
N VAL A 145 -6.16 -29.44 -6.86
CA VAL A 145 -6.65 -28.06 -7.02
C VAL A 145 -5.61 -27.08 -6.50
N PHE A 146 -5.01 -27.36 -5.34
CA PHE A 146 -3.93 -26.55 -4.78
C PHE A 146 -2.72 -26.50 -5.72
N ILE A 147 -2.27 -27.66 -6.23
CA ILE A 147 -1.17 -27.75 -7.20
C ILE A 147 -1.51 -27.02 -8.50
N ALA A 148 -2.74 -27.16 -9.01
CA ALA A 148 -3.17 -26.50 -10.24
C ALA A 148 -3.15 -24.98 -10.11
N ILE A 149 -3.63 -24.43 -8.99
CA ILE A 149 -3.60 -22.98 -8.73
C ILE A 149 -2.17 -22.49 -8.59
N LEU A 150 -1.31 -23.24 -7.90
CA LEU A 150 0.12 -22.90 -7.80
C LEU A 150 0.82 -22.93 -9.17
N ALA A 151 0.50 -23.92 -10.02
CA ALA A 151 1.04 -24.01 -11.38
C ALA A 151 0.56 -22.86 -12.26
N LEU A 152 -0.74 -22.52 -12.20
CA LEU A 152 -1.31 -21.36 -12.90
C LEU A 152 -0.65 -20.06 -12.43
N LEU A 153 -0.38 -19.94 -11.13
CA LEU A 153 0.28 -18.78 -10.55
C LEU A 153 1.70 -18.62 -11.11
N VAL A 154 2.49 -19.70 -11.12
CA VAL A 154 3.85 -19.71 -11.70
C VAL A 154 3.80 -19.36 -13.19
N CYS A 155 2.86 -19.93 -13.95
CA CYS A 155 2.67 -19.62 -15.37
C CYS A 155 2.30 -18.15 -15.61
N ALA A 156 1.37 -17.59 -14.82
CA ALA A 156 0.94 -16.20 -14.91
C ALA A 156 2.10 -15.25 -14.59
N MET A 157 2.88 -15.54 -13.54
CA MET A 157 4.06 -14.77 -13.16
C MET A 157 5.15 -14.84 -14.23
N ALA A 158 5.43 -16.03 -14.77
CA ALA A 158 6.40 -16.21 -15.85
C ALA A 158 5.99 -15.49 -17.13
N TRP A 159 4.72 -15.56 -17.51
CA TRP A 159 4.17 -14.84 -18.66
C TRP A 159 4.29 -13.32 -18.46
N THR A 160 3.84 -12.81 -17.32
CA THR A 160 3.93 -11.38 -16.97
C THR A 160 5.39 -10.91 -16.98
N GLY A 161 6.30 -11.68 -16.39
CA GLY A 161 7.73 -11.38 -16.37
C GLY A 161 8.32 -11.25 -17.77
N ARG A 162 8.00 -12.19 -18.69
CA ARG A 162 8.44 -12.10 -20.09
C ARG A 162 7.93 -10.84 -20.78
N ARG A 163 6.69 -10.41 -20.51
CA ARG A 163 6.12 -9.17 -21.08
C ARG A 163 6.78 -7.92 -20.51
N ILE A 164 7.09 -7.89 -19.22
CA ILE A 164 7.86 -6.81 -18.60
C ILE A 164 9.25 -6.70 -19.23
N ILE A 165 9.96 -7.82 -19.42
CA ILE A 165 11.28 -7.83 -20.06
C ILE A 165 11.19 -7.26 -21.49
N LYS A 166 10.18 -7.69 -22.24
CA LYS A 166 9.92 -7.21 -23.60
C LYS A 166 9.60 -5.71 -23.64
N LEU A 167 8.85 -5.20 -22.66
CA LEU A 167 8.50 -3.78 -22.53
C LEU A 167 9.74 -2.87 -22.52
N PHE A 168 10.84 -3.35 -21.93
CA PHE A 168 12.10 -2.61 -21.84
C PHE A 168 13.15 -3.06 -22.87
N GLY A 169 12.73 -3.75 -23.94
CA GLY A 169 13.60 -4.13 -25.05
C GLY A 169 14.52 -5.32 -24.79
N GLY A 170 14.25 -6.13 -23.76
CA GLY A 170 14.97 -7.39 -23.54
C GLY A 170 16.41 -7.25 -23.02
N SER A 171 16.78 -6.10 -22.45
CA SER A 171 18.11 -5.92 -21.86
C SER A 171 18.32 -6.86 -20.66
N GLU A 172 19.58 -7.21 -20.40
CA GLU A 172 19.97 -8.00 -19.22
C GLU A 172 19.43 -7.40 -17.92
N GLU A 173 19.53 -6.08 -17.71
CA GLU A 173 19.01 -5.44 -16.48
C GLU A 173 17.50 -5.56 -16.34
N ALA A 174 16.76 -5.58 -17.45
CA ALA A 174 15.31 -5.74 -17.43
C ALA A 174 14.89 -7.17 -17.06
N SER A 175 15.77 -8.16 -17.26
CA SER A 175 15.53 -9.56 -16.85
C SER A 175 15.49 -9.74 -15.34
N TRP A 176 16.11 -8.83 -14.58
CA TRP A 176 16.09 -8.82 -13.12
C TRP A 176 14.80 -8.21 -12.54
N LEU A 177 14.09 -7.37 -13.30
CA LEU A 177 12.91 -6.67 -12.81
C LEU A 177 11.78 -7.62 -12.36
N PRO A 178 11.44 -8.71 -13.08
CA PRO A 178 10.49 -9.70 -12.57
C PRO A 178 10.90 -10.31 -11.24
N MET A 179 12.18 -10.65 -11.04
CA MET A 179 12.64 -11.21 -9.76
C MET A 179 12.49 -10.23 -8.61
N ILE A 180 12.78 -8.94 -8.83
CA ILE A 180 12.55 -7.87 -7.85
C ILE A 180 11.06 -7.79 -7.50
N LEU A 181 10.17 -7.83 -8.50
CA LEU A 181 8.72 -7.77 -8.28
C LEU A 181 8.20 -8.98 -7.50
N VAL A 182 8.69 -10.18 -7.79
CA VAL A 182 8.33 -11.40 -7.05
C VAL A 182 8.80 -11.30 -5.61
N ALA A 183 10.05 -10.92 -5.37
CA ALA A 183 10.55 -10.72 -4.01
C ALA A 183 9.74 -9.65 -3.25
N ALA A 184 9.45 -8.53 -3.89
CA ALA A 184 8.63 -7.46 -3.34
C ALA A 184 7.22 -7.91 -2.96
N LEU A 185 6.59 -8.73 -3.81
CA LEU A 185 5.26 -9.29 -3.57
C LEU A 185 5.28 -10.28 -2.40
N LEU A 186 6.24 -11.20 -2.36
CA LEU A 186 6.34 -12.20 -1.29
C LEU A 186 6.56 -11.55 0.08
N ILE A 187 7.44 -10.55 0.17
CA ILE A 187 7.68 -9.80 1.40
C ILE A 187 6.40 -9.11 1.87
N ARG A 188 5.70 -8.42 0.96
CA ARG A 188 4.46 -7.70 1.27
C ARG A 188 3.34 -8.64 1.72
N LEU A 189 3.14 -9.76 1.03
CA LEU A 189 2.14 -10.77 1.42
C LEU A 189 2.47 -11.41 2.77
N GLY A 190 3.76 -11.69 3.04
CA GLY A 190 4.19 -12.22 4.34
C GLY A 190 3.86 -11.26 5.49
N LEU A 191 4.02 -9.96 5.26
CA LEU A 191 3.76 -8.92 6.27
C LEU A 191 2.30 -8.43 6.31
N ALA A 192 1.49 -8.74 5.30
CA ALA A 192 0.10 -8.30 5.19
C ALA A 192 -0.79 -8.82 6.33
N TRP A 193 -0.40 -9.94 6.94
CA TRP A 193 -1.07 -10.56 8.09
C TRP A 193 -1.03 -9.73 9.37
N HIS A 194 -0.15 -8.74 9.45
CA HIS A 194 -0.09 -7.85 10.61
C HIS A 194 -1.41 -7.08 10.79
N GLY A 195 -1.95 -7.01 12.01
CA GLY A 195 -3.24 -6.37 12.34
C GLY A 195 -3.36 -4.90 11.94
N GLY A 196 -2.23 -4.22 11.71
CA GLY A 196 -2.17 -2.86 11.20
C GLY A 196 -2.68 -1.82 12.18
N PHE A 197 -3.01 -0.63 11.69
CA PHE A 197 -3.64 0.40 12.52
C PHE A 197 -5.15 0.15 12.56
N GLY A 198 -5.65 -0.37 13.69
CA GLY A 198 -7.02 -0.87 13.82
C GLY A 198 -8.10 0.12 13.36
N GLY A 199 -7.95 1.40 13.68
CA GLY A 199 -8.89 2.45 13.27
C GLY A 199 -9.01 2.61 11.75
N ASP A 200 -7.87 2.71 11.05
CA ASP A 200 -7.84 2.92 9.59
C ASP A 200 -8.37 1.69 8.85
N ILE A 201 -7.90 0.50 9.24
CA ILE A 201 -8.29 -0.74 8.58
C ILE A 201 -9.78 -1.01 8.77
N ASN A 202 -10.31 -0.82 9.98
CA ASN A 202 -11.73 -1.02 10.24
C ASN A 202 -12.57 -0.04 9.41
N MET A 203 -12.16 1.23 9.38
CA MET A 203 -12.86 2.26 8.60
C MET A 203 -12.86 1.93 7.10
N ASN A 204 -11.73 1.54 6.52
CA ASN A 204 -11.63 1.14 5.11
C ASN A 204 -12.52 -0.09 4.80
N ARG A 205 -12.54 -1.10 5.69
CA ARG A 205 -13.40 -2.29 5.56
C ARG A 205 -14.89 -1.93 5.58
N LYS A 206 -15.29 -1.02 6.46
CA LYS A 206 -16.68 -0.56 6.59
C LYS A 206 -17.11 0.34 5.44
N TRP A 207 -16.24 1.23 4.96
CA TRP A 207 -16.50 2.01 3.74
C TRP A 207 -16.67 1.12 2.51
N ALA A 208 -15.80 0.11 2.33
CA ALA A 208 -15.95 -0.87 1.28
C ALA A 208 -17.29 -1.63 1.38
N GLN A 209 -17.70 -2.02 2.60
CA GLN A 209 -18.98 -2.67 2.86
C GLN A 209 -20.16 -1.77 2.49
N SER A 210 -20.12 -0.49 2.88
CA SER A 210 -21.15 0.50 2.55
C SER A 210 -21.31 0.72 1.05
N VAL A 211 -20.20 0.80 0.30
CA VAL A 211 -20.27 0.94 -1.16
C VAL A 211 -20.90 -0.30 -1.79
N VAL A 212 -20.59 -1.50 -1.28
CA VAL A 212 -21.17 -2.75 -1.80
C VAL A 212 -22.65 -2.88 -1.46
N ALA A 213 -23.08 -2.39 -0.28
CA ALA A 213 -24.45 -2.49 0.18
C ALA A 213 -25.39 -1.45 -0.46
N PHE A 214 -24.94 -0.19 -0.58
CA PHE A 214 -25.79 0.94 -0.95
C PHE A 214 -25.37 1.62 -2.26
N GLY A 215 -24.21 1.25 -2.81
CA GLY A 215 -23.60 1.96 -3.93
C GLY A 215 -22.68 3.11 -3.49
N PRO A 216 -21.84 3.60 -4.39
CA PRO A 216 -20.79 4.56 -4.06
C PRO A 216 -21.29 5.93 -3.62
N ALA A 217 -22.40 6.43 -4.20
CA ALA A 217 -22.97 7.72 -3.85
C ALA A 217 -23.59 7.72 -2.44
N ALA A 218 -24.46 6.75 -2.16
CA ALA A 218 -25.10 6.61 -0.84
C ALA A 218 -24.06 6.37 0.28
N ALA A 219 -22.93 5.74 -0.04
CA ALA A 219 -21.84 5.56 0.92
C ALA A 219 -21.18 6.89 1.37
N TYR A 220 -21.43 8.03 0.71
CA TYR A 220 -21.00 9.34 1.23
C TYR A 220 -21.98 9.94 2.25
N THR A 221 -23.23 9.51 2.25
CA THR A 221 -24.30 10.05 3.12
C THR A 221 -24.70 9.11 4.24
N LYS A 222 -24.44 7.80 4.09
CA LYS A 222 -24.78 6.77 5.07
C LYS A 222 -23.80 5.61 5.07
N GLN A 223 -23.46 5.12 6.27
CA GLN A 223 -22.69 3.88 6.47
C GLN A 223 -23.58 2.71 6.90
N VAL A 224 -23.10 1.48 6.67
CA VAL A 224 -23.71 0.25 7.21
C VAL A 224 -23.71 0.22 8.74
N ASP A 225 -22.72 0.87 9.32
CA ASP A 225 -22.58 1.08 10.76
C ASP A 225 -22.64 2.59 11.03
N PRO A 226 -23.70 3.10 11.67
CA PRO A 226 -23.87 4.53 11.96
C PRO A 226 -22.76 5.14 12.83
N GLU A 227 -21.99 4.32 13.56
CA GLU A 227 -20.88 4.80 14.39
C GLU A 227 -19.60 5.06 13.56
N VAL A 228 -19.53 4.53 12.35
CA VAL A 228 -18.41 4.75 11.43
C VAL A 228 -18.53 6.13 10.78
N MET A 229 -17.44 6.90 10.87
CA MET A 229 -17.33 8.20 10.23
C MET A 229 -17.62 8.12 8.73
N LEU A 230 -18.33 9.14 8.20
CA LEU A 230 -18.53 9.29 6.76
C LEU A 230 -17.18 9.44 6.02
N PRO A 231 -17.10 9.04 4.74
CA PRO A 231 -15.87 9.12 3.98
C PRO A 231 -15.26 10.51 3.97
N ASN A 232 -14.01 10.62 4.43
CA ASN A 232 -13.19 11.81 4.27
C ASN A 232 -12.16 11.64 3.14
N TYR A 233 -12.32 10.61 2.30
CA TYR A 233 -11.47 10.32 1.15
C TYR A 233 -12.16 10.78 -0.13
N PRO A 234 -11.38 11.17 -1.16
CA PRO A 234 -11.97 11.56 -2.43
C PRO A 234 -12.52 10.35 -3.24
N PRO A 235 -13.35 10.62 -4.26
CA PRO A 235 -14.29 9.62 -4.80
C PRO A 235 -13.62 8.40 -5.46
N LEU A 236 -12.45 8.54 -6.07
CA LEU A 236 -11.77 7.38 -6.66
C LEU A 236 -11.30 6.40 -5.59
N SER A 237 -10.92 6.86 -4.41
CA SER A 237 -10.59 5.95 -3.29
C SER A 237 -11.79 5.14 -2.84
N MET A 238 -12.98 5.76 -2.77
CA MET A 238 -14.22 5.04 -2.45
C MET A 238 -14.58 4.01 -3.53
N LEU A 239 -14.36 4.33 -4.81
CA LEU A 239 -14.52 3.34 -5.89
C LEU A 239 -13.51 2.20 -5.78
N VAL A 240 -12.26 2.47 -5.38
CA VAL A 240 -11.25 1.42 -5.14
C VAL A 240 -11.69 0.50 -4.00
N PHE A 241 -12.14 1.07 -2.87
CA PHE A 241 -12.63 0.30 -1.72
C PHE A 241 -13.89 -0.50 -2.06
N GLY A 242 -14.85 0.08 -2.77
CA GLY A 242 -16.03 -0.63 -3.25
C GLY A 242 -15.69 -1.77 -4.21
N SER A 243 -14.76 -1.53 -5.14
CA SER A 243 -14.31 -2.55 -6.10
C SER A 243 -13.68 -3.73 -5.39
N ILE A 244 -12.78 -3.49 -4.43
CA ILE A 244 -12.16 -4.57 -3.66
C ILE A 244 -13.18 -5.27 -2.75
N GLY A 245 -14.17 -4.54 -2.24
CA GLY A 245 -15.31 -5.12 -1.53
C GLY A 245 -16.16 -6.06 -2.41
N HIS A 246 -16.45 -5.68 -3.66
CA HIS A 246 -17.16 -6.58 -4.59
C HIS A 246 -16.34 -7.84 -4.93
N VAL A 247 -15.02 -7.69 -5.09
CA VAL A 247 -14.10 -8.83 -5.27
C VAL A 247 -14.13 -9.73 -4.03
N TYR A 248 -14.07 -9.15 -2.83
CA TYR A 248 -14.18 -9.89 -1.58
C TYR A 248 -15.49 -10.69 -1.50
N LYS A 249 -16.63 -10.04 -1.81
CA LYS A 249 -17.94 -10.70 -1.86
C LYS A 249 -17.98 -11.86 -2.86
N ALA A 250 -17.41 -11.65 -4.04
CA ALA A 250 -17.51 -12.62 -5.13
C ALA A 250 -16.63 -13.87 -4.93
N PHE A 251 -15.45 -13.72 -4.30
CA PHE A 251 -14.43 -14.78 -4.27
C PHE A 251 -14.07 -15.29 -2.88
N VAL A 252 -14.42 -14.56 -1.82
CA VAL A 252 -14.01 -14.92 -0.46
C VAL A 252 -15.20 -15.21 0.43
N SER A 253 -16.13 -14.27 0.58
CA SER A 253 -17.32 -14.44 1.42
C SER A 253 -18.58 -13.89 0.70
N PRO A 254 -19.39 -14.75 0.08
CA PRO A 254 -20.65 -14.36 -0.55
C PRO A 254 -21.62 -13.61 0.37
N GLU A 255 -21.59 -13.94 1.66
CA GLU A 255 -22.37 -13.31 2.75
C GLU A 255 -21.79 -11.95 3.18
N TYR A 256 -20.57 -11.62 2.77
CA TYR A 256 -19.83 -10.43 3.20
C TYR A 256 -19.54 -10.41 4.70
N ASP A 257 -18.99 -11.48 5.24
CA ASP A 257 -18.47 -11.49 6.61
C ASP A 257 -17.27 -10.54 6.71
N VAL A 258 -17.33 -9.52 7.56
CA VAL A 258 -16.26 -8.52 7.71
C VAL A 258 -15.14 -8.94 8.66
N ASP A 259 -15.37 -9.98 9.45
CA ASP A 259 -14.43 -10.49 10.45
C ASP A 259 -13.59 -11.64 9.91
N HIS A 260 -13.89 -12.09 8.69
CA HIS A 260 -13.11 -13.06 7.96
C HIS A 260 -11.62 -12.66 7.88
N PRO A 261 -10.68 -13.54 8.28
CA PRO A 261 -9.25 -13.21 8.36
C PRO A 261 -8.65 -12.69 7.04
N LEU A 262 -9.09 -13.24 5.90
CA LEU A 262 -8.62 -12.80 4.58
C LEU A 262 -9.08 -11.41 4.18
N TYR A 263 -10.19 -10.90 4.72
CA TYR A 263 -10.66 -9.57 4.36
C TYR A 263 -9.62 -8.51 4.74
N HIS A 264 -8.89 -8.77 5.83
CA HIS A 264 -7.77 -7.97 6.30
C HIS A 264 -6.61 -7.86 5.29
N ILE A 265 -6.36 -8.91 4.51
CA ILE A 265 -5.34 -8.90 3.46
C ILE A 265 -5.91 -8.27 2.19
N VAL A 266 -7.13 -8.65 1.83
CA VAL A 266 -7.82 -8.19 0.62
C VAL A 266 -7.94 -6.67 0.60
N ILE A 267 -8.30 -6.04 1.72
CA ILE A 267 -8.42 -4.58 1.81
C ILE A 267 -7.08 -3.84 1.58
N LYS A 268 -5.94 -4.51 1.81
CA LYS A 268 -4.59 -3.95 1.61
C LYS A 268 -4.04 -4.18 0.21
N LEU A 269 -4.63 -5.10 -0.57
CA LEU A 269 -4.18 -5.44 -1.92
C LEU A 269 -4.01 -4.20 -2.81
N PRO A 270 -4.97 -3.24 -2.90
CA PRO A 270 -4.82 -2.08 -3.79
C PRO A 270 -3.51 -1.30 -3.57
N ALA A 271 -3.13 -1.09 -2.30
CA ALA A 271 -1.90 -0.38 -1.96
C ALA A 271 -0.65 -1.20 -2.32
N MET A 272 -0.63 -2.50 -2.02
CA MET A 272 0.50 -3.37 -2.39
C MET A 272 0.69 -3.48 -3.91
N LEU A 273 -0.40 -3.47 -4.67
CA LEU A 273 -0.35 -3.45 -6.14
C LEU A 273 0.19 -2.14 -6.68
N ALA A 274 -0.20 -1.02 -6.07
CA ALA A 274 0.32 0.28 -6.42
C ALA A 274 1.83 0.36 -6.20
N ASP A 275 2.35 -0.21 -5.11
CA ASP A 275 3.79 -0.34 -4.88
C ASP A 275 4.48 -1.13 -6.01
N LEU A 276 3.94 -2.29 -6.39
CA LEU A 276 4.54 -3.13 -7.43
C LEU A 276 4.57 -2.44 -8.79
N LEU A 277 3.49 -1.76 -9.16
CA LEU A 277 3.45 -0.95 -10.36
C LEU A 277 4.42 0.24 -10.27
N THR A 278 4.57 0.83 -9.09
CA THR A 278 5.50 1.93 -8.86
C THR A 278 6.95 1.50 -9.09
N ILE A 279 7.34 0.26 -8.74
CA ILE A 279 8.67 -0.29 -9.05
C ILE A 279 8.94 -0.27 -10.57
N ILE A 280 7.97 -0.66 -11.39
CA ILE A 280 8.08 -0.65 -12.86
C ILE A 280 8.19 0.79 -13.39
N VAL A 281 7.37 1.70 -12.84
CA VAL A 281 7.36 3.12 -13.22
C VAL A 281 8.68 3.80 -12.84
N ILE A 282 9.23 3.51 -11.66
CA ILE A 282 10.54 4.00 -11.21
C ILE A 282 11.65 3.54 -12.16
N TYR A 283 11.67 2.26 -12.52
CA TYR A 283 12.64 1.75 -13.48
C TYR A 283 12.55 2.52 -14.81
N ALA A 284 11.34 2.75 -15.32
CA ALA A 284 11.12 3.52 -16.55
C ALA A 284 11.56 4.98 -16.43
N LEU A 285 11.25 5.64 -15.30
CA LEU A 285 11.54 7.05 -15.04
C LEU A 285 13.02 7.34 -14.89
N LEU A 286 13.78 6.41 -14.29
CA LEU A 286 15.16 6.66 -13.89
C LEU A 286 16.20 6.15 -14.91
N ILE A 287 15.80 5.46 -15.97
CA ILE A 287 16.71 5.07 -17.07
C ILE A 287 17.45 6.29 -17.66
N PRO A 288 16.80 7.44 -17.95
CA PRO A 288 17.49 8.61 -18.47
C PRO A 288 18.51 9.23 -17.50
N VAL A 289 18.34 9.04 -16.18
CA VAL A 289 19.21 9.61 -15.13
C VAL A 289 20.35 8.66 -14.77
N GLY A 290 20.00 7.43 -14.38
CA GLY A 290 20.91 6.44 -13.81
C GLY A 290 21.38 5.36 -14.79
N LYS A 291 20.97 5.44 -16.06
CA LYS A 291 21.05 4.33 -17.03
C LYS A 291 20.26 3.11 -16.52
N ARG A 292 20.24 2.01 -17.29
CA ARG A 292 19.47 0.80 -16.92
C ARG A 292 19.89 0.23 -15.58
N ARG A 293 21.19 0.05 -15.34
CA ARG A 293 21.69 -0.50 -14.07
C ARG A 293 21.34 0.37 -12.86
N GLY A 294 21.53 1.69 -12.96
CA GLY A 294 21.19 2.61 -11.86
C GLY A 294 19.68 2.66 -11.61
N ALA A 295 18.87 2.68 -12.67
CA ALA A 295 17.41 2.62 -12.54
C ALA A 295 16.94 1.31 -11.88
N LEU A 296 17.58 0.18 -12.21
CA LEU A 296 17.28 -1.12 -11.59
C LEU A 296 17.59 -1.10 -10.09
N ILE A 297 18.73 -0.53 -9.69
CA ILE A 297 19.11 -0.38 -8.28
C ILE A 297 18.09 0.51 -7.55
N ALA A 298 17.67 1.62 -8.14
CA ALA A 298 16.65 2.49 -7.54
C ALA A 298 15.29 1.79 -7.41
N ALA A 299 14.89 1.00 -8.42
CA ALA A 299 13.69 0.18 -8.36
C ALA A 299 13.77 -0.89 -7.26
N ALA A 300 14.92 -1.57 -7.13
CA ALA A 300 15.16 -2.52 -6.04
C ALA A 300 15.15 -1.86 -4.66
N LEU A 301 15.75 -0.67 -4.53
CA LEU A 301 15.74 0.09 -3.28
C LEU A 301 14.31 0.45 -2.87
N TYR A 302 13.48 0.91 -3.80
CA TYR A 302 12.06 1.18 -3.53
C TYR A 302 11.28 -0.10 -3.20
N ALA A 303 11.55 -1.19 -3.92
CA ALA A 303 10.92 -2.49 -3.70
C ALA A 303 11.12 -3.01 -2.26
N LEU A 304 12.32 -2.79 -1.73
CA LEU A 304 12.75 -3.22 -0.39
C LEU A 304 12.68 -2.09 0.65
N HIS A 305 12.09 -0.94 0.32
CA HIS A 305 12.08 0.20 1.21
C HIS A 305 11.18 -0.06 2.42
N PRO A 306 11.70 -0.05 3.67
CA PRO A 306 10.95 -0.48 4.84
C PRO A 306 9.72 0.37 5.11
N ALA A 307 9.82 1.71 5.02
CA ALA A 307 8.63 2.57 5.17
C ALA A 307 7.53 2.32 4.11
N ILE A 308 7.89 1.98 2.87
CA ILE A 308 6.92 1.73 1.80
C ILE A 308 6.17 0.42 2.06
N ILE A 309 6.92 -0.65 2.37
CA ILE A 309 6.36 -1.96 2.76
C ILE A 309 5.48 -1.82 4.00
N HIS A 310 5.95 -1.07 5.00
CA HIS A 310 5.24 -0.85 6.25
C HIS A 310 3.89 -0.15 6.01
N ASN A 311 3.86 0.93 5.24
CA ASN A 311 2.62 1.66 4.96
C ASN A 311 1.59 0.82 4.19
N SER A 312 2.00 0.10 3.14
CA SER A 312 1.05 -0.65 2.31
C SER A 312 0.65 -1.99 2.92
N SER A 313 1.59 -2.74 3.50
CA SER A 313 1.37 -4.14 3.91
C SER A 313 1.09 -4.28 5.40
N ILE A 314 1.83 -3.57 6.25
CA ILE A 314 1.66 -3.67 7.71
C ILE A 314 0.48 -2.79 8.13
N TRP A 315 0.54 -1.49 7.81
CA TRP A 315 -0.45 -0.50 8.18
C TRP A 315 -1.76 -0.66 7.40
N GLY A 316 -1.67 -0.82 6.07
CA GLY A 316 -2.80 -0.89 5.16
C GLY A 316 -3.33 0.47 4.69
N GLN A 317 -2.43 1.45 4.60
CA GLN A 317 -2.72 2.79 4.11
C GLN A 317 -2.52 2.90 2.59
N THR A 318 -3.17 3.90 1.98
CA THR A 318 -3.31 4.00 0.52
C THR A 318 -2.37 5.01 -0.16
N ASP A 319 -1.34 5.51 0.54
CA ASP A 319 -0.43 6.52 -0.03
C ASP A 319 0.30 6.07 -1.30
N ALA A 320 0.48 4.76 -1.46
CA ALA A 320 1.02 4.14 -2.66
C ALA A 320 0.18 4.43 -3.91
N LEU A 321 -1.16 4.48 -3.79
CA LEU A 321 -2.07 4.69 -4.91
C LEU A 321 -1.87 6.08 -5.54
N PHE A 322 -2.00 7.15 -4.77
CA PHE A 322 -1.86 8.49 -5.34
C PHE A 322 -0.41 8.76 -5.78
N SER A 323 0.59 8.22 -5.07
CA SER A 323 2.01 8.37 -5.42
C SER A 323 2.35 7.71 -6.76
N LEU A 324 1.78 6.54 -7.06
CA LEU A 324 1.88 5.91 -8.38
C LEU A 324 1.38 6.84 -9.48
N PHE A 325 0.19 7.43 -9.30
CA PHE A 325 -0.41 8.33 -10.28
C PHE A 325 0.41 9.62 -10.46
N VAL A 326 1.00 10.17 -9.39
CA VAL A 326 1.96 11.28 -9.48
C VAL A 326 3.17 10.90 -10.36
N LEU A 327 3.77 9.73 -10.15
CA LEU A 327 4.89 9.29 -10.97
C LEU A 327 4.50 8.99 -12.42
N LEU A 328 3.29 8.47 -12.65
CA LEU A 328 2.74 8.30 -14.00
C LEU A 328 2.54 9.64 -14.70
N THR A 329 2.10 10.69 -13.99
CA THR A 329 2.06 12.06 -14.52
C THR A 329 3.43 12.47 -15.03
N PHE A 330 4.47 12.27 -14.23
CA PHE A 330 5.84 12.69 -14.56
C PHE A 330 6.37 11.89 -15.75
N LEU A 331 6.13 10.57 -15.77
CA LEU A 331 6.52 9.69 -16.87
C LEU A 331 5.83 10.09 -18.18
N CYS A 332 4.54 10.45 -18.12
CA CYS A 332 3.79 10.93 -19.28
C CYS A 332 4.33 12.28 -19.77
N MET A 333 4.66 13.21 -18.87
CA MET A 333 5.25 14.51 -19.23
C MET A 333 6.61 14.33 -19.92
N TYR A 334 7.51 13.51 -19.36
CA TYR A 334 8.81 13.19 -19.99
C TYR A 334 8.66 12.53 -21.36
N ARG A 335 7.55 11.83 -21.61
CA ARG A 335 7.23 11.20 -22.90
C ARG A 335 6.36 12.07 -23.82
N ASN A 336 6.14 13.34 -23.50
CA ASN A 336 5.28 14.26 -24.24
C ASN A 336 3.83 13.75 -24.42
N ARG A 337 3.33 12.93 -23.50
CA ARG A 337 1.95 12.39 -23.48
C ARG A 337 1.06 13.23 -22.55
N TRP A 338 0.83 14.48 -22.92
CA TRP A 338 0.18 15.49 -22.07
C TRP A 338 -1.25 15.16 -21.62
N ILE A 339 -2.07 14.54 -22.49
CA ILE A 339 -3.42 14.06 -22.11
C ILE A 339 -3.33 13.00 -21.02
N ALA A 340 -2.46 12.00 -21.18
CA ALA A 340 -2.26 10.96 -20.17
C ALA A 340 -1.66 11.52 -18.87
N ALA A 341 -0.82 12.56 -18.96
CA ALA A 341 -0.31 13.27 -17.78
C ALA A 341 -1.44 13.94 -16.99
N GLY A 342 -2.36 14.62 -17.68
CA GLY A 342 -3.54 15.22 -17.06
C GLY A 342 -4.48 14.21 -16.43
N ALA A 343 -4.79 13.11 -17.14
CA ALA A 343 -5.60 12.01 -16.61
C ALA A 343 -4.94 11.35 -15.38
N SER A 344 -3.62 11.15 -15.41
CA SER A 344 -2.90 10.58 -14.27
C SER A 344 -2.90 11.56 -13.08
N PHE A 345 -2.74 12.85 -13.33
CA PHE A 345 -2.69 13.84 -12.25
C PHE A 345 -4.06 14.03 -11.59
N SER A 346 -5.15 14.06 -12.37
CA SER A 346 -6.49 14.06 -11.80
C SER A 346 -6.80 12.77 -11.05
N GLY A 347 -6.35 11.61 -11.54
CA GLY A 347 -6.42 10.36 -10.81
C GLY A 347 -5.75 10.41 -9.44
N ALA A 348 -4.56 11.02 -9.33
CA ALA A 348 -3.90 11.23 -8.05
C ALA A 348 -4.75 12.09 -7.09
N MET A 349 -5.32 13.20 -7.58
CA MET A 349 -6.19 14.11 -6.81
C MET A 349 -7.52 13.46 -6.38
N LEU A 350 -8.06 12.53 -7.19
CA LEU A 350 -9.28 11.79 -6.88
C LEU A 350 -9.04 10.61 -5.93
N LEU A 351 -7.79 10.15 -5.80
CA LEU A 351 -7.38 9.17 -4.79
C LEU A 351 -7.07 9.84 -3.46
N LYS A 352 -6.29 10.93 -3.47
CA LYS A 352 -5.96 11.68 -2.26
C LYS A 352 -5.71 13.14 -2.63
N MET A 353 -6.44 14.06 -1.99
CA MET A 353 -6.23 15.50 -2.20
C MET A 353 -4.79 15.93 -1.91
N GLN A 354 -4.07 15.18 -1.07
CA GLN A 354 -2.65 15.32 -0.81
C GLN A 354 -1.77 15.34 -2.08
N ALA A 355 -2.23 14.80 -3.22
CA ALA A 355 -1.53 14.94 -4.50
C ALA A 355 -1.35 16.41 -4.96
N ILE A 356 -2.11 17.36 -4.41
CA ILE A 356 -1.98 18.80 -4.72
C ILE A 356 -0.59 19.34 -4.38
N ILE A 357 0.15 18.68 -3.50
CA ILE A 357 1.52 19.04 -3.11
C ILE A 357 2.44 19.19 -4.33
N VAL A 358 2.26 18.37 -5.37
CA VAL A 358 3.10 18.44 -6.57
C VAL A 358 2.54 19.37 -7.65
N LEU A 359 1.36 19.96 -7.45
CA LEU A 359 0.77 20.91 -8.39
C LEU A 359 1.71 22.09 -8.72
N PRO A 360 2.40 22.74 -7.76
CA PRO A 360 3.26 23.88 -8.07
C PRO A 360 4.39 23.53 -9.05
N VAL A 361 4.98 22.33 -8.95
CA VAL A 361 6.05 21.91 -9.86
C VAL A 361 5.50 21.50 -11.23
N VAL A 362 4.34 20.84 -11.28
CA VAL A 362 3.65 20.49 -12.53
C VAL A 362 3.21 21.76 -13.27
N ALA A 363 2.62 22.72 -12.56
CA ALA A 363 2.22 24.01 -13.09
C ALA A 363 3.44 24.79 -13.59
N ALA A 364 4.52 24.86 -12.80
CA ALA A 364 5.77 25.49 -13.21
C ALA A 364 6.28 24.89 -14.52
N ALA A 365 6.30 23.55 -14.66
CA ALA A 365 6.71 22.88 -15.89
C ALA A 365 5.83 23.23 -17.12
N LEU A 366 4.55 23.53 -16.91
CA LEU A 366 3.59 23.88 -17.96
C LEU A 366 3.58 25.37 -18.32
N LEU A 367 4.02 26.29 -17.45
CA LEU A 367 3.92 27.75 -17.68
C LEU A 367 4.27 28.25 -19.10
N PRO A 368 5.38 27.84 -19.75
CA PRO A 368 5.73 28.26 -21.10
C PRO A 368 5.08 27.40 -22.22
N ARG A 369 4.11 26.55 -21.89
CA ARG A 369 3.55 25.48 -22.74
C ARG A 369 2.03 25.54 -22.83
N THR A 370 1.50 26.64 -23.39
CA THR A 370 0.04 26.91 -23.47
C THR A 370 -0.78 25.79 -24.12
N LYS A 371 -0.29 25.19 -25.21
CA LYS A 371 -0.95 24.02 -25.83
C LYS A 371 -1.02 22.82 -24.89
N GLN A 372 0.05 22.58 -24.14
CA GLN A 372 0.14 21.44 -23.23
C GLN A 372 -0.75 21.62 -22.02
N TRP A 373 -0.95 22.86 -21.54
CA TRP A 373 -1.97 23.17 -20.53
C TRP A 373 -3.35 22.67 -20.96
N LEU A 374 -3.78 23.00 -22.19
CA LEU A 374 -5.06 22.54 -22.72
C LEU A 374 -5.14 21.01 -22.80
N LEU A 375 -4.08 20.34 -23.26
CA LEU A 375 -4.05 18.87 -23.34
C LEU A 375 -4.12 18.21 -21.96
N VAL A 376 -3.43 18.77 -20.97
CA VAL A 376 -3.50 18.32 -19.58
C VAL A 376 -4.91 18.52 -19.03
N ALA A 377 -5.54 19.69 -19.27
CA ALA A 377 -6.90 19.96 -18.84
C ALA A 377 -7.92 19.00 -19.48
N ILE A 378 -7.80 18.73 -20.79
CA ILE A 378 -8.62 17.74 -21.50
C ILE A 378 -8.44 16.35 -20.89
N GLY A 379 -7.19 15.94 -20.65
CA GLY A 379 -6.89 14.66 -20.01
C GLY A 379 -7.48 14.53 -18.61
N ALA A 380 -7.37 15.59 -17.81
CA ALA A 380 -7.97 15.66 -16.49
C ALA A 380 -9.50 15.52 -16.57
N ALA A 381 -10.16 16.26 -17.47
CA ALA A 381 -11.61 16.20 -17.65
C ALA A 381 -12.10 14.81 -18.10
N ILE A 382 -11.41 14.19 -19.07
CA ILE A 382 -11.73 12.83 -19.56
C ILE A 382 -11.71 11.81 -18.43
N PHE A 383 -10.82 11.96 -17.46
CA PHE A 383 -10.71 11.04 -16.34
C PHE A 383 -11.65 11.40 -15.18
N THR A 384 -11.78 12.69 -14.85
CA THR A 384 -12.59 13.16 -13.72
C THR A 384 -14.08 12.98 -13.96
N ILE A 385 -14.59 13.30 -15.15
CA ILE A 385 -16.03 13.27 -15.42
C ILE A 385 -16.63 11.87 -15.18
N PRO A 386 -16.07 10.76 -15.71
CA PRO A 386 -16.58 9.42 -15.44
C PRO A 386 -16.49 9.02 -13.97
N VAL A 387 -15.44 9.43 -13.26
CA VAL A 387 -15.28 9.12 -11.82
C VAL A 387 -16.34 9.83 -10.98
N LEU A 388 -16.69 11.08 -11.32
CA LEU A 388 -17.70 11.85 -10.60
C LEU A 388 -19.14 11.50 -10.99
N LEU A 389 -19.35 10.91 -12.18
CA LEU A 389 -20.67 10.56 -12.69
C LEU A 389 -21.56 9.79 -11.71
N PRO A 390 -21.12 8.69 -11.05
CA PRO A 390 -21.99 7.97 -10.11
C PRO A 390 -22.40 8.81 -8.90
N PHE A 391 -21.55 9.75 -8.46
CA PHE A 391 -21.83 10.63 -7.32
C PHE A 391 -22.79 11.75 -7.71
N ALA A 392 -22.65 12.30 -8.93
CA ALA A 392 -23.57 13.30 -9.45
C ALA A 392 -24.97 12.72 -9.71
N LEU A 393 -25.07 11.50 -10.21
CA LEU A 393 -26.36 10.83 -10.46
C LEU A 393 -27.04 10.31 -9.18
N GLY A 394 -26.28 10.15 -8.09
CA GLY A 394 -26.77 9.70 -6.80
C GLY A 394 -26.85 10.81 -5.75
N ASP A 395 -26.96 12.07 -6.18
CA ASP A 395 -27.11 13.27 -5.32
C ASP A 395 -26.05 13.44 -4.22
N ALA A 396 -24.84 12.93 -4.42
CA ALA A 396 -23.73 12.97 -3.46
C ALA A 396 -22.62 13.97 -3.84
N ILE A 397 -22.86 14.83 -4.85
CA ILE A 397 -21.82 15.75 -5.35
C ILE A 397 -21.44 16.81 -4.31
N ASP A 398 -22.40 17.24 -3.49
CA ASP A 398 -22.19 18.20 -2.42
C ASP A 398 -21.34 17.57 -1.30
N ASP A 399 -21.60 16.31 -0.93
CA ASP A 399 -20.78 15.57 0.04
C ASP A 399 -19.36 15.35 -0.46
N VAL A 400 -19.20 14.96 -1.73
CA VAL A 400 -17.89 14.82 -2.37
C VAL A 400 -17.15 16.17 -2.37
N SER A 401 -17.85 17.26 -2.68
CA SER A 401 -17.28 18.62 -2.66
C SER A 401 -16.88 19.05 -1.25
N HIS A 402 -17.67 18.67 -0.24
CA HIS A 402 -17.41 18.94 1.17
C HIS A 402 -16.11 18.27 1.63
N VAL A 403 -15.82 17.04 1.19
CA VAL A 403 -14.55 16.35 1.49
C VAL A 403 -13.34 17.16 1.03
N TYR A 404 -13.40 17.77 -0.15
CA TYR A 404 -12.31 18.61 -0.63
C TYR A 404 -12.22 19.94 0.14
N ALA A 405 -13.36 20.61 0.34
CA ALA A 405 -13.43 21.92 0.98
C ALA A 405 -13.00 21.91 2.45
N HIS A 406 -13.25 20.81 3.16
CA HIS A 406 -12.99 20.67 4.61
C HIS A 406 -11.86 19.68 4.92
N SER A 407 -11.03 19.33 3.94
CA SER A 407 -9.86 18.47 4.14
C SER A 407 -8.82 19.10 5.08
N VAL A 408 -8.63 20.41 4.99
CA VAL A 408 -7.76 21.20 5.88
C VAL A 408 -8.57 21.65 7.09
N GLY A 409 -8.05 21.44 8.29
CA GLY A 409 -8.75 21.68 9.54
C GLY A 409 -9.53 20.48 10.07
N PHE A 410 -9.59 19.37 9.32
CA PHE A 410 -10.32 18.17 9.73
C PHE A 410 -9.72 17.53 10.99
N TYR A 411 -8.38 17.44 11.05
CA TYR A 411 -7.64 17.01 12.24
C TYR A 411 -6.93 18.25 12.81
N SER A 412 -7.55 18.94 13.76
CA SER A 412 -7.09 20.23 14.27
C SER A 412 -5.87 20.15 15.22
N SER A 413 -5.05 19.12 15.14
CA SER A 413 -3.83 18.95 15.94
C SER A 413 -2.63 19.65 15.29
N LEU A 414 -1.64 20.07 16.10
CA LEU A 414 -0.36 20.56 15.55
C LEU A 414 0.37 19.48 14.74
N SER A 415 0.33 18.24 15.21
CA SER A 415 0.86 17.09 14.50
C SER A 415 0.10 15.85 14.92
N SER A 416 -0.36 15.07 13.95
CA SER A 416 -0.96 13.75 14.15
C SER A 416 0.14 12.70 14.02
N ASN A 417 1.12 12.74 14.93
CA ASN A 417 2.31 11.87 14.96
C ASN A 417 3.36 12.07 13.85
N ALA A 418 3.26 13.10 13.02
CA ALA A 418 4.36 13.49 12.14
C ALA A 418 5.53 14.05 12.96
N TYR A 419 6.70 13.40 12.90
CA TYR A 419 7.94 13.86 13.52
C TYR A 419 8.53 15.00 12.68
N ASN A 420 7.92 16.17 12.82
CA ASN A 420 8.11 17.38 12.02
C ASN A 420 8.47 18.59 12.91
N LEU A 421 8.44 19.80 12.34
CA LEU A 421 8.77 21.04 13.07
C LEU A 421 7.99 21.19 14.38
N TRP A 422 6.70 20.84 14.38
CA TRP A 422 5.85 21.03 15.55
C TRP A 422 6.22 20.08 16.69
N VAL A 423 6.51 18.81 16.38
CA VAL A 423 7.01 17.86 17.38
C VAL A 423 8.40 18.25 17.88
N MET A 424 9.26 18.81 17.02
CA MET A 424 10.56 19.33 17.47
C MET A 424 10.40 20.46 18.50
N LEU A 425 9.47 21.39 18.27
CA LEU A 425 9.31 22.58 19.10
C LEU A 425 8.50 22.34 20.37
N TYR A 426 7.45 21.52 20.28
CA TYR A 426 6.44 21.40 21.33
C TYR A 426 6.30 19.98 21.89
N THR A 427 7.04 18.99 21.36
CA THR A 427 6.82 17.55 21.61
C THR A 427 5.49 17.05 21.04
N ARG A 428 5.11 15.79 21.30
CA ARG A 428 3.93 15.16 20.66
C ARG A 428 2.60 15.58 21.30
N ASP A 429 2.55 15.69 22.63
CA ASP A 429 1.30 15.86 23.40
C ASP A 429 1.20 17.28 23.94
N THR A 430 1.02 18.24 23.04
CA THR A 430 1.05 19.67 23.37
C THR A 430 -0.26 20.19 23.95
N GLY A 431 -1.37 19.52 23.63
CA GLY A 431 -2.73 20.01 23.88
C GLY A 431 -3.13 21.23 23.02
N LEU A 432 -2.26 21.68 22.12
CA LEU A 432 -2.47 22.86 21.27
C LEU A 432 -3.19 22.46 19.98
N ALA A 433 -4.14 23.28 19.57
CA ALA A 433 -4.81 23.14 18.29
C ALA A 433 -4.04 23.89 17.19
N SER A 434 -4.08 23.37 15.96
CA SER A 434 -3.51 24.00 14.77
C SER A 434 -4.10 25.40 14.50
N GLY A 435 -5.33 25.62 14.95
CA GLY A 435 -6.05 26.89 14.85
C GLY A 435 -5.66 27.93 15.90
N ASP A 436 -4.94 27.54 16.96
CA ASP A 436 -4.59 28.46 18.05
C ASP A 436 -3.71 29.61 17.55
N ILE A 437 -4.01 30.81 18.02
CA ILE A 437 -3.38 32.06 17.58
C ILE A 437 -2.09 32.31 18.38
N VAL A 438 -1.00 32.50 17.64
CA VAL A 438 0.32 32.92 18.10
C VAL A 438 0.52 34.40 17.79
N TRP A 439 1.12 35.13 18.74
CA TRP A 439 1.42 36.56 18.63
C TRP A 439 0.22 37.48 18.31
N GLY A 440 -1.01 36.99 18.47
CA GLY A 440 -2.24 37.76 18.29
C GLY A 440 -2.76 37.88 16.85
N PHE A 441 -2.10 37.31 15.84
CA PHE A 441 -2.53 37.45 14.44
C PHE A 441 -2.27 36.24 13.52
N LEU A 442 -1.45 35.26 13.90
CA LEU A 442 -1.19 34.07 13.08
C LEU A 442 -1.53 32.80 13.85
N SER A 443 -2.32 31.90 13.26
CA SER A 443 -2.45 30.55 13.79
C SER A 443 -1.21 29.71 13.49
N TYR A 444 -0.97 28.65 14.26
CA TYR A 444 0.09 27.68 13.96
C TYR A 444 -0.04 27.09 12.55
N ARG A 445 -1.27 26.79 12.10
CA ARG A 445 -1.56 26.37 10.73
C ARG A 445 -1.08 27.39 9.70
N ASN A 446 -1.36 28.67 9.91
CA ASN A 446 -0.94 29.72 8.98
C ASN A 446 0.59 29.87 8.95
N ILE A 447 1.27 29.73 10.09
CA ILE A 447 2.74 29.73 10.15
C ILE A 447 3.30 28.58 9.31
N GLY A 448 2.79 27.37 9.49
CA GLY A 448 3.21 26.20 8.72
C GLY A 448 3.02 26.37 7.22
N LEU A 449 1.85 26.89 6.81
CA LEU A 449 1.54 27.18 5.41
C LEU A 449 2.49 28.22 4.81
N LEU A 450 2.80 29.31 5.54
CA LEU A 450 3.73 30.34 5.08
C LEU A 450 5.15 29.79 4.90
N LEU A 451 5.62 28.96 5.83
CA LEU A 451 6.91 28.28 5.71
C LEU A 451 6.94 27.36 4.49
N TRP A 452 5.90 26.58 4.28
CA TRP A 452 5.81 25.68 3.12
C TRP A 452 5.71 26.45 1.78
N VAL A 453 4.91 27.51 1.71
CA VAL A 453 4.84 28.39 0.53
C VAL A 453 6.20 29.03 0.26
N SER A 454 6.96 29.38 1.29
CA SER A 454 8.34 29.86 1.14
C SER A 454 9.25 28.78 0.54
N VAL A 455 9.12 27.52 0.93
CA VAL A 455 9.84 26.39 0.31
C VAL A 455 9.48 26.26 -1.17
N ILE A 456 8.20 26.35 -1.52
CA ILE A 456 7.75 26.34 -2.92
C ILE A 456 8.39 27.48 -3.70
N ALA A 457 8.26 28.73 -3.21
CA ALA A 457 8.76 29.91 -3.88
C ALA A 457 10.29 29.83 -4.11
N LEU A 458 11.04 29.43 -3.09
CA LEU A 458 12.50 29.27 -3.18
C LEU A 458 12.89 28.15 -4.15
N THR A 459 12.19 27.02 -4.12
CA THR A 459 12.46 25.88 -5.01
C THR A 459 12.18 26.25 -6.46
N LEU A 460 11.02 26.84 -6.74
CA LEU A 460 10.64 27.25 -8.09
C LEU A 460 11.56 28.37 -8.59
N ASN A 461 11.86 29.39 -7.78
CA ASN A 461 12.79 30.45 -8.16
C ASN A 461 14.18 29.88 -8.51
N ALA A 462 14.71 28.97 -7.70
CA ALA A 462 16.04 28.40 -7.91
C ALA A 462 16.12 27.44 -9.11
N TYR A 463 15.04 26.70 -9.40
CA TYR A 463 15.09 25.55 -10.31
C TYR A 463 14.13 25.63 -11.50
N PHE A 464 13.43 26.75 -11.71
CA PHE A 464 12.48 26.93 -12.82
C PHE A 464 13.06 26.51 -14.18
N GLY A 465 14.22 27.06 -14.54
CA GLY A 465 14.91 26.71 -15.78
C GLY A 465 15.35 25.24 -15.85
N ALA A 466 15.79 24.67 -14.72
CA ALA A 466 16.20 23.28 -14.64
C ALA A 466 15.01 22.33 -14.83
N ILE A 467 13.86 22.62 -14.21
CA ILE A 467 12.61 21.86 -14.38
C ILE A 467 12.23 21.82 -15.87
N HIS A 468 12.27 22.95 -16.56
CA HIS A 468 11.92 23.02 -17.97
C HIS A 468 12.85 22.25 -18.90
N ARG A 469 14.16 22.34 -18.66
CA ARG A 469 15.16 21.59 -19.41
C ARG A 469 15.07 20.10 -19.12
N ASP A 470 14.83 19.73 -17.87
CA ASP A 470 14.65 18.34 -17.48
C ASP A 470 13.46 17.72 -18.22
N ILE A 471 12.30 18.41 -18.26
CA ILE A 471 11.14 17.98 -19.06
C ILE A 471 11.49 17.87 -20.55
N ALA A 472 12.18 18.86 -21.12
CA ALA A 472 12.55 18.85 -22.54
C ALA A 472 13.54 17.71 -22.89
N SER A 473 14.43 17.37 -21.97
CA SER A 473 15.41 16.28 -22.13
C SER A 473 14.84 14.89 -21.85
N GLY A 474 13.57 14.79 -21.41
CA GLY A 474 12.98 13.52 -21.00
C GLY A 474 13.47 13.03 -19.63
N GLY A 475 13.86 13.95 -18.75
CA GLY A 475 14.17 13.67 -17.35
C GLY A 475 15.63 13.31 -17.05
N THR A 476 16.58 13.69 -17.90
CA THR A 476 17.99 13.24 -17.78
C THR A 476 18.70 13.72 -16.52
N THR A 477 18.27 14.84 -15.94
CA THR A 477 18.93 15.43 -14.76
C THR A 477 18.24 15.03 -13.45
N GLY A 478 16.97 14.62 -13.52
CA GLY A 478 16.11 14.32 -12.38
C GLY A 478 15.62 15.55 -11.62
N MET A 479 15.93 16.77 -12.07
CA MET A 479 15.63 18.01 -11.34
C MET A 479 14.13 18.27 -11.17
N PHE A 480 13.28 17.81 -12.08
CA PHE A 480 11.83 17.94 -11.93
C PHE A 480 11.32 17.11 -10.74
N MET A 481 11.75 15.84 -10.65
CA MET A 481 11.48 14.95 -9.53
C MET A 481 12.07 15.48 -8.21
N LEU A 482 13.33 15.92 -8.21
CA LEU A 482 13.97 16.47 -7.01
C LEU A 482 13.26 17.73 -6.48
N SER A 483 12.80 18.62 -7.37
CA SER A 483 12.02 19.80 -6.98
C SER A 483 10.69 19.39 -6.33
N ALA A 484 10.00 18.39 -6.90
CA ALA A 484 8.79 17.82 -6.30
C ALA A 484 9.06 17.20 -4.92
N ALA A 485 10.17 16.48 -4.77
CA ALA A 485 10.57 15.86 -3.52
C ALA A 485 10.83 16.89 -2.42
N VAL A 486 11.53 18.00 -2.72
CA VAL A 486 11.76 19.11 -1.78
C VAL A 486 10.43 19.73 -1.33
N ILE A 487 9.51 19.97 -2.25
CA ILE A 487 8.18 20.53 -1.92
C ILE A 487 7.38 19.54 -1.05
N ALA A 488 7.40 18.25 -1.36
CA ALA A 488 6.69 17.22 -0.59
C ALA A 488 7.29 17.00 0.81
N TYR A 489 8.61 17.03 0.94
CA TYR A 489 9.28 16.93 2.23
C TYR A 489 9.02 18.19 3.07
N GLY A 490 9.09 19.37 2.46
CA GLY A 490 8.72 20.63 3.13
C GLY A 490 7.27 20.64 3.60
N PHE A 491 6.35 20.04 2.84
CA PHE A 491 4.94 19.92 3.23
C PHE A 491 4.80 19.16 4.55
N PHE A 492 5.44 17.99 4.64
CA PHE A 492 5.46 17.17 5.85
C PHE A 492 6.11 17.88 7.04
N LEU A 493 7.23 18.58 6.80
CA LEU A 493 8.02 19.19 7.88
C LEU A 493 7.38 20.42 8.50
N PHE A 494 6.75 21.28 7.69
CA PHE A 494 6.38 22.61 8.15
C PHE A 494 4.89 22.78 8.41
N ASN A 495 4.01 22.04 7.71
CA ASN A 495 2.57 22.18 7.94
C ASN A 495 2.13 21.53 9.26
N ALA A 496 1.11 22.13 9.88
CA ALA A 496 0.38 21.50 10.97
C ALA A 496 -0.56 20.41 10.42
N GLU A 497 -1.21 19.63 11.31
CA GLU A 497 -2.22 18.62 10.92
C GLU A 497 -1.66 17.47 10.08
N MET A 498 -0.35 17.25 10.14
CA MET A 498 0.35 16.22 9.37
C MET A 498 0.31 14.87 10.07
N HIS A 499 0.07 13.81 9.30
CA HIS A 499 0.24 12.43 9.77
C HIS A 499 1.66 11.92 9.50
N GLU A 500 2.11 10.98 10.33
CA GLU A 500 3.41 10.30 10.22
C GLU A 500 3.73 9.78 8.82
N ARG A 501 2.72 9.32 8.07
CA ARG A 501 2.86 8.77 6.71
C ARG A 501 2.95 9.80 5.58
N TYR A 502 2.70 11.08 5.84
CA TYR A 502 2.60 12.09 4.78
C TYR A 502 3.91 12.40 4.06
N LEU A 503 5.04 11.90 4.56
CA LEU A 503 6.34 11.96 3.89
C LEU A 503 6.50 10.93 2.75
N PHE A 504 5.61 9.94 2.65
CA PHE A 504 5.65 8.85 1.65
C PHE A 504 5.98 9.30 0.21
N PRO A 505 5.30 10.30 -0.41
CA PRO A 505 5.58 10.67 -1.79
C PRO A 505 7.00 11.23 -1.98
N ALA A 506 7.62 11.83 -0.96
CA ALA A 506 8.99 12.33 -1.05
C ALA A 506 10.00 11.19 -1.26
N MET A 507 9.72 9.98 -0.75
CA MET A 507 10.61 8.83 -0.88
C MET A 507 10.69 8.32 -2.31
N SER A 508 9.60 8.38 -3.07
CA SER A 508 9.60 7.97 -4.48
C SER A 508 10.11 9.09 -5.39
N LEU A 509 9.76 10.34 -5.11
CA LEU A 509 10.22 11.52 -5.85
C LEU A 509 11.70 11.82 -5.63
N GLY A 510 12.26 11.49 -4.46
CA GLY A 510 13.64 11.76 -4.08
C GLY A 510 14.69 10.78 -4.64
N LEU A 511 14.27 9.70 -5.30
CA LEU A 511 15.19 8.67 -5.84
C LEU A 511 16.30 9.19 -6.77
N PRO A 512 16.15 10.29 -7.55
CA PRO A 512 17.26 10.81 -8.32
C PRO A 512 18.47 11.24 -7.48
N LEU A 513 18.32 11.47 -6.16
CA LEU A 513 19.44 11.74 -5.25
C LEU A 513 20.51 10.65 -5.31
N LEU A 514 20.12 9.40 -5.58
CA LEU A 514 21.05 8.27 -5.71
C LEU A 514 22.09 8.47 -6.82
N PHE A 515 21.79 9.28 -7.83
CA PHE A 515 22.65 9.54 -8.99
C PHE A 515 23.47 10.82 -8.87
N THR A 516 23.35 11.53 -7.74
CA THR A 516 24.06 12.80 -7.48
C THR A 516 25.37 12.61 -6.69
N GLY A 517 25.84 11.37 -6.58
CA GLY A 517 27.06 10.97 -5.87
C GLY A 517 26.82 10.44 -4.45
N ARG A 518 27.91 10.04 -3.77
CA ARG A 518 27.86 9.37 -2.45
C ARG A 518 27.07 10.14 -1.40
N ARG A 519 27.18 11.48 -1.39
CA ARG A 519 26.44 12.35 -0.46
C ARG A 519 24.93 12.27 -0.68
N GLY A 520 24.47 12.27 -1.94
CA GLY A 520 23.06 12.13 -2.27
C GLY A 520 22.47 10.79 -1.82
N ILE A 521 23.23 9.70 -1.98
CA ILE A 521 22.85 8.37 -1.49
C ILE A 521 22.68 8.39 0.04
N ILE A 522 23.66 8.92 0.78
CA ILE A 522 23.61 9.00 2.24
C ILE A 522 22.38 9.80 2.69
N LEU A 523 22.14 10.98 2.09
CA LEU A 523 21.01 11.82 2.44
C LEU A 523 19.66 11.13 2.19
N TYR A 524 19.51 10.42 1.07
CA TYR A 524 18.31 9.63 0.79
C TYR A 524 18.11 8.53 1.83
N LEU A 525 19.17 7.78 2.17
CA LEU A 525 19.11 6.71 3.16
C LEU A 525 18.80 7.25 4.57
N CYS A 526 19.35 8.40 4.95
CA CYS A 526 19.02 9.06 6.22
C CYS A 526 17.54 9.46 6.26
N ALA A 527 17.01 10.10 5.22
CA ALA A 527 15.59 10.47 5.15
C ALA A 527 14.69 9.23 5.22
N SER A 528 15.06 8.18 4.49
CA SER A 528 14.40 6.87 4.47
C SER A 528 14.37 6.22 5.86
N ALA A 529 15.49 6.21 6.58
CA ALA A 529 15.59 5.65 7.92
C ALA A 529 14.74 6.44 8.93
N LEU A 530 14.84 7.78 8.92
CA LEU A 530 14.06 8.62 9.83
C LEU A 530 12.55 8.52 9.57
N PHE A 531 12.15 8.44 8.30
CA PHE A 531 10.75 8.20 7.94
C PHE A 531 10.27 6.84 8.43
N THR A 532 11.07 5.79 8.23
CA THR A 532 10.76 4.45 8.74
C THR A 532 10.59 4.44 10.25
N LEU A 533 11.50 5.10 10.98
CA LEU A 533 11.41 5.22 12.44
C LEU A 533 10.14 5.95 12.87
N ASN A 534 9.72 6.99 12.14
CA ASN A 534 8.46 7.67 12.41
C ASN A 534 7.23 6.78 12.18
N LEU A 535 7.22 5.91 11.16
CA LEU A 535 6.09 5.00 10.93
C LEU A 535 6.04 3.88 11.97
N VAL A 536 7.17 3.22 12.21
CA VAL A 536 7.29 2.10 13.15
C VAL A 536 7.03 2.53 14.57
N SER A 537 7.32 3.79 14.92
CA SER A 537 6.98 4.29 16.25
C SER A 537 5.48 4.31 16.52
N ILE A 538 4.62 4.43 15.49
CA ILE A 538 3.17 4.53 15.65
C ILE A 538 2.49 3.17 15.50
N VAL A 539 2.81 2.44 14.42
CA VAL A 539 2.41 1.05 14.23
C VAL A 539 3.65 0.19 14.40
N ALA A 540 3.90 -0.15 15.66
CA ALA A 540 5.02 -1.00 16.05
C ALA A 540 4.68 -2.49 15.86
N PHE A 541 5.70 -3.34 15.84
CA PHE A 541 5.52 -4.79 15.76
C PHE A 541 5.11 -5.40 17.10
N THR A 542 5.52 -4.78 18.21
CA THR A 542 5.14 -5.17 19.56
C THR A 542 4.76 -3.96 20.40
N ASP A 543 3.95 -4.18 21.44
CA ASP A 543 3.61 -3.13 22.40
C ASP A 543 4.85 -2.61 23.16
N TYR A 544 5.86 -3.46 23.33
CA TYR A 544 7.13 -3.09 23.93
C TYR A 544 7.91 -2.08 23.07
N ASP A 545 7.96 -2.29 21.75
CA ASP A 545 8.59 -1.36 20.81
C ASP A 545 7.89 0.01 20.85
N LYS A 546 6.56 0.01 20.90
CA LYS A 546 5.76 1.23 21.02
C LYS A 546 6.05 1.95 22.33
N TRP A 547 6.10 1.22 23.45
CA TRP A 547 6.41 1.78 24.76
C TRP A 547 7.80 2.39 24.81
N ILE A 548 8.84 1.73 24.26
CA ILE A 548 10.20 2.28 24.22
C ILE A 548 10.22 3.63 23.51
N VAL A 549 9.60 3.69 22.33
CA VAL A 549 9.74 4.86 21.45
C VAL A 549 8.81 6.00 21.85
N GLN A 550 7.62 5.71 22.38
CA GLN A 550 6.62 6.72 22.74
C GLN A 550 6.67 7.13 24.21
N ASP A 551 6.83 6.16 25.13
CA ASP A 551 6.56 6.38 26.55
C ASP A 551 7.83 6.42 27.40
N ALA A 552 8.77 5.50 27.16
CA ALA A 552 10.01 5.40 27.92
C ALA A 552 10.97 6.57 27.61
N PHE A 553 11.03 7.00 26.35
CA PHE A 553 11.93 8.07 25.91
C PHE A 553 11.19 9.14 25.09
N LYS A 554 10.48 10.03 25.79
CA LYS A 554 9.75 11.17 25.18
C LYS A 554 10.61 12.12 24.34
N THR A 555 11.93 12.06 24.47
CA THR A 555 12.90 12.82 23.65
C THR A 555 13.14 12.21 22.28
N VAL A 556 12.87 10.92 22.06
CA VAL A 556 13.12 10.24 20.78
C VAL A 556 12.34 10.87 19.62
N PRO A 557 11.02 11.16 19.73
CA PRO A 557 10.28 11.89 18.71
C PRO A 557 10.88 13.26 18.37
N VAL A 558 11.36 13.99 19.38
CA VAL A 558 12.01 15.30 19.21
C VAL A 558 13.32 15.15 18.45
N ILE A 559 14.17 14.18 18.84
CA ILE A 559 15.45 13.91 18.17
C ILE A 559 15.23 13.53 16.70
N ILE A 560 14.28 12.63 16.41
CA ILE A 560 13.97 12.24 15.03
C ILE A 560 13.47 13.44 14.25
N SER A 561 12.57 14.25 14.82
CA SER A 561 12.08 15.50 14.20
C SER A 561 13.21 16.48 13.87
N THR A 562 14.14 16.70 14.80
CA THR A 562 15.31 17.56 14.59
C THR A 562 16.19 17.02 13.46
N LEU A 563 16.48 15.71 13.46
CA LEU A 563 17.26 15.08 12.41
C LEU A 563 16.57 15.16 11.04
N GLN A 564 15.25 15.04 10.98
CA GLN A 564 14.47 15.19 9.75
C GLN A 564 14.66 16.60 9.14
N ILE A 565 14.62 17.64 9.96
CA ILE A 565 14.85 19.03 9.52
C ILE A 565 16.30 19.22 9.04
N LEU A 566 17.28 18.71 9.78
CA LEU A 566 18.69 18.80 9.39
C LEU A 566 18.93 18.09 8.05
N VAL A 567 18.43 16.87 7.89
CA VAL A 567 18.54 16.10 6.63
C VAL A 567 17.88 16.85 5.48
N PHE A 568 16.70 17.43 5.68
CA PHE A 568 16.04 18.26 4.66
C PHE A 568 16.87 19.48 4.25
N VAL A 569 17.47 20.20 5.20
CA VAL A 569 18.35 21.34 4.90
C VAL A 569 19.57 20.87 4.10
N TYR A 570 20.21 19.77 4.50
CA TYR A 570 21.35 19.22 3.75
C TYR A 570 20.96 18.71 2.35
N ILE A 571 19.76 18.14 2.18
CA ILE A 571 19.21 17.80 0.86
C ILE A 571 19.08 19.06 -0.01
N CYS A 572 18.51 20.14 0.51
CA CYS A 572 18.37 21.39 -0.22
C CYS A 572 19.73 21.97 -0.65
N ILE A 573 20.73 21.97 0.25
CA ILE A 573 22.09 22.41 -0.05
C ILE A 573 22.74 21.53 -1.13
N HIS A 574 22.61 20.21 -1.00
CA HIS A 574 23.18 19.24 -1.93
C HIS A 574 22.56 19.34 -3.33
N ILE A 575 21.22 19.44 -3.43
CA ILE A 575 20.53 19.64 -4.71
C ILE A 575 20.98 20.94 -5.37
N ARG A 576 21.16 22.02 -4.59
CA ARG A 576 21.67 23.29 -5.13
C ARG A 576 23.09 23.16 -5.69
N ALA A 577 23.97 22.45 -4.98
CA ALA A 577 25.32 22.18 -5.45
C ALA A 577 25.33 21.29 -6.71
N TYR A 578 24.51 20.25 -6.74
CA TYR A 578 24.31 19.38 -7.89
C TYR A 578 23.81 20.17 -9.11
N HIS A 579 22.77 20.99 -8.96
CA HIS A 579 22.24 21.84 -10.03
C HIS A 579 23.32 22.75 -10.63
N ARG A 580 24.17 23.37 -9.81
CA ARG A 580 25.30 24.20 -10.28
C ARG A 580 26.40 23.40 -10.98
N SER A 581 26.51 22.12 -10.68
CA SER A 581 27.52 21.23 -11.30
C SER A 581 27.10 20.75 -12.70
N LEU A 582 25.81 20.82 -13.03
CA LEU A 582 25.31 20.38 -14.33
C LEU A 582 25.95 21.20 -15.47
N PRO A 583 26.37 20.56 -16.58
CA PRO A 583 27.12 21.21 -17.66
C PRO A 583 26.46 22.49 -18.20
N GLU A 584 25.13 22.50 -18.23
CA GLU A 584 24.30 23.57 -18.78
C GLU A 584 24.30 24.86 -17.92
N HIS A 585 24.57 24.75 -16.62
CA HIS A 585 24.70 25.93 -15.76
C HIS A 585 26.07 26.61 -15.97
N ARG A 586 27.09 25.86 -16.39
CA ARG A 586 28.43 26.40 -16.68
C ARG A 586 28.47 27.18 -17.99
N SER A 587 27.75 26.72 -19.03
CA SER A 587 27.68 27.41 -20.32
C SER A 587 26.91 28.74 -20.25
N PHE A 588 25.82 28.82 -19.47
CA PHE A 588 25.08 30.07 -19.26
C PHE A 588 25.91 31.16 -18.54
N LEU A 589 26.72 30.78 -17.54
CA LEU A 589 27.63 31.68 -16.84
C LEU A 589 28.80 32.14 -17.72
N GLN A 590 29.34 31.24 -18.57
CA GLN A 590 30.38 31.62 -19.52
C GLN A 590 29.88 32.59 -20.59
N LEU A 591 28.66 32.42 -21.10
CA LEU A 591 28.04 33.34 -22.07
C LEU A 591 27.74 34.72 -21.47
N THR A 592 27.25 34.79 -20.24
CA THR A 592 26.98 36.07 -19.55
C THR A 592 28.26 36.81 -19.16
N LEU A 593 29.32 36.11 -18.77
CA LEU A 593 30.63 36.72 -18.51
C LEU A 593 31.36 37.18 -19.78
N HIS A 594 31.05 36.59 -20.94
CA HIS A 594 31.62 37.01 -22.23
C HIS A 594 30.88 38.20 -22.87
N HIS A 595 29.67 38.52 -22.41
CA HIS A 595 28.93 39.74 -22.80
C HIS A 595 29.10 40.90 -21.80
N ALA A 596 29.69 40.63 -20.63
CA ALA A 596 30.02 41.64 -19.61
C ALA A 596 31.50 42.06 -19.63
N ARG A 597 32.28 41.54 -20.58
CA ARG A 597 33.59 42.04 -21.00
C ARG A 597 33.47 42.59 -22.40
#